data_AF-A0A938IJ24-F1
#
_entry.id   AF-A0A938IJ24-F1
#
_cell.length_a   1.000
_cell.length_b   1.000
_cell.length_c   1.000
_cell.angle_alpha   90.00
_cell.angle_beta   90.00
_cell.angle_gamma   90.00
#
_symmetry.space_group_name_H-M   'P 1'
#
loop_
_entity.id
_entity.type
_entity.pdbx_description
1 polymer ?
#
loop_
_entity_poly.entity_id
_entity_poly.type
_entity_poly.pdbx_seq_one_letter_code
_entity_poly.pdbx_strand_id
1 'polypeptide(L)'
;MCAPRRFARWFAWLMIAGWPLAASSADPAQPVGKIALAAGETLVFLGDSITHQCLYTQYVEDFFYTRQPGVRAKFHNAGVGGARAWDALQRFERDVAAYHPKYVTVLLGMNDGTYQPYNDEVFQTYRTDMSQVIERIKAARAIPVLMTPTMFDSRAARLGGRTQQPERLELYNSVLAYYGAWLREIAVENGYGFVDMYGPLNNLTLEQRRVNPSFTMIKDAVHPDAPGQIVMAAALLEHMGQRGPLSNITVQPDAKGQFAVRATGGEAADLTVEGDRIRFTWTAKGLPFALPEEARPGAKLLALGHRMSREGLEVHGMKPGRYRLTIDGEPVGEFASAALERHIELQENEKTPQFRQALRVAELNKQRNSGPVHALRGEWLQFQQYARLKRQLEAKPDDAKVAEDLAKLKERIDTIEDRIREHEAAAAKIEDEIFQTNQPKPRTYVLERIES
;
A
#
# COMPACT_ATOMS: atom_id res chain seq x y z
N MET A 1 -91.89 13.86 -35.58
CA MET A 1 -91.14 14.87 -36.37
C MET A 1 -90.17 15.59 -35.44
N CYS A 2 -88.90 15.65 -35.87
CA CYS A 2 -87.77 16.47 -35.39
C CYS A 2 -87.75 17.02 -33.96
N ALA A 3 -86.70 16.66 -33.21
CA ALA A 3 -86.13 17.52 -32.17
C ALA A 3 -84.63 17.17 -31.96
N PRO A 4 -83.78 18.14 -31.55
CA PRO A 4 -82.49 18.39 -32.19
C PRO A 4 -81.25 18.07 -31.34
N ARG A 5 -80.12 18.09 -32.05
CA ARG A 5 -78.73 17.91 -31.61
C ARG A 5 -78.33 18.81 -30.42
N ARG A 6 -77.64 18.22 -29.43
CA ARG A 6 -76.76 18.92 -28.49
C ARG A 6 -75.31 18.49 -28.73
N PHE A 7 -74.43 19.48 -28.92
CA PHE A 7 -72.97 19.31 -28.91
C PHE A 7 -72.50 18.99 -27.49
N ALA A 8 -71.71 17.93 -27.33
CA ALA A 8 -70.93 17.65 -26.13
C ALA A 8 -69.47 17.41 -26.52
N ARG A 9 -68.58 18.17 -25.87
CA ARG A 9 -67.12 18.18 -26.03
C ARG A 9 -66.52 16.84 -25.62
N TRP A 10 -65.61 16.33 -26.45
CA TRP A 10 -64.77 15.18 -26.14
C TRP A 10 -63.55 15.62 -25.32
N PHE A 11 -63.37 15.05 -24.13
CA PHE A 11 -62.08 15.00 -23.44
C PHE A 11 -61.58 13.56 -23.52
N ALA A 12 -60.58 13.31 -24.37
CA ALA A 12 -59.85 12.05 -24.41
C ALA A 12 -58.76 12.10 -23.33
N TRP A 13 -58.90 11.25 -22.32
CA TRP A 13 -57.82 10.95 -21.37
C TRP A 13 -56.83 10.01 -22.07
N LEU A 14 -55.61 10.50 -22.34
CA LEU A 14 -54.48 9.66 -22.71
C LEU A 14 -54.03 8.87 -21.47
N MET A 15 -54.20 7.54 -21.51
CA MET A 15 -53.57 6.63 -20.56
C MET A 15 -52.08 6.56 -20.84
N ILE A 16 -51.26 7.17 -19.98
CA ILE A 16 -49.82 6.93 -19.93
C ILE A 16 -49.63 5.62 -19.15
N ALA A 17 -49.30 4.54 -19.86
CA ALA A 17 -48.84 3.30 -19.25
C ALA A 17 -47.46 3.54 -18.64
N GLY A 18 -47.40 3.76 -17.33
CA GLY A 18 -46.16 3.83 -16.59
C GLY A 18 -45.53 2.45 -16.48
N TRP A 19 -44.30 2.29 -16.96
CA TRP A 19 -43.45 1.18 -16.53
C TRP A 19 -43.02 1.41 -15.07
N PRO A 20 -43.16 0.42 -14.18
CA PRO A 20 -42.65 0.57 -12.83
C PRO A 20 -41.13 0.49 -12.90
N LEU A 21 -40.46 1.59 -12.50
CA LEU A 21 -39.08 1.53 -12.03
C LEU A 21 -39.09 0.67 -10.76
N ALA A 22 -38.76 -0.61 -10.89
CA ALA A 22 -38.38 -1.43 -9.75
C ALA A 22 -37.03 -0.90 -9.25
N ALA A 23 -37.07 -0.02 -8.25
CA ALA A 23 -35.90 0.25 -7.43
C ALA A 23 -35.53 -1.08 -6.74
N SER A 24 -34.45 -1.72 -7.19
CA SER A 24 -33.88 -2.86 -6.50
C SER A 24 -33.39 -2.37 -5.14
N SER A 25 -34.17 -2.63 -4.09
CA SER A 25 -33.72 -2.54 -2.70
C SER A 25 -32.79 -3.71 -2.42
N ALA A 26 -31.55 -3.64 -2.92
CA ALA A 26 -30.51 -4.51 -2.42
C ALA A 26 -30.14 -3.99 -1.02
N ASP A 27 -30.16 -4.87 -0.02
CA ASP A 27 -29.66 -4.54 1.32
C ASP A 27 -28.20 -4.06 1.21
N PRO A 28 -27.78 -3.04 1.98
CA PRO A 28 -26.42 -2.55 1.95
C PRO A 28 -25.43 -3.69 2.27
N ALA A 29 -24.46 -3.90 1.39
CA ALA A 29 -23.47 -4.96 1.55
C ALA A 29 -22.52 -4.63 2.71
N GLN A 30 -22.12 -5.64 3.49
CA GLN A 30 -21.11 -5.42 4.54
C GLN A 30 -19.77 -5.07 3.90
N PRO A 31 -19.13 -3.94 4.29
CA PRO A 31 -17.81 -3.58 3.80
C PRO A 31 -16.78 -4.67 4.11
N VAL A 32 -15.83 -4.85 3.19
CA VAL A 32 -14.69 -5.74 3.41
C VAL A 32 -13.87 -5.22 4.60
N GLY A 33 -14.05 -5.86 5.76
CA GLY A 33 -13.42 -5.44 7.02
C GLY A 33 -11.94 -5.81 7.13
N LYS A 34 -11.44 -6.75 6.31
CA LYS A 34 -10.03 -7.15 6.28
C LYS A 34 -9.64 -7.75 4.92
N ILE A 35 -8.50 -7.33 4.40
CA ILE A 35 -7.86 -7.97 3.24
C ILE A 35 -6.97 -9.11 3.75
N ALA A 36 -7.23 -10.34 3.31
CA ALA A 36 -6.44 -11.52 3.66
C ALA A 36 -5.95 -12.23 2.39
N LEU A 37 -4.64 -12.43 2.31
CA LEU A 37 -3.97 -13.09 1.19
C LEU A 37 -3.42 -14.45 1.63
N ALA A 38 -3.81 -15.49 0.91
CA ALA A 38 -3.24 -16.83 1.01
C ALA A 38 -2.14 -17.02 -0.05
N ALA A 39 -1.40 -18.13 0.06
CA ALA A 39 -0.38 -18.48 -0.93
C ALA A 39 -1.01 -18.61 -2.32
N GLY A 40 -0.37 -17.99 -3.32
CA GLY A 40 -0.84 -17.96 -4.71
C GLY A 40 -1.91 -16.91 -5.02
N GLU A 41 -2.56 -16.30 -4.02
CA GLU A 41 -3.51 -15.22 -4.25
C GLU A 41 -2.80 -13.92 -4.63
N THR A 42 -3.40 -13.15 -5.54
CA THR A 42 -2.81 -11.92 -6.08
C THR A 42 -3.50 -10.66 -5.53
N LEU A 43 -2.69 -9.69 -5.12
CA LEU A 43 -3.08 -8.29 -4.91
C LEU A 43 -2.47 -7.42 -6.01
N VAL A 44 -3.32 -6.70 -6.75
CA VAL A 44 -2.88 -5.71 -7.75
C VAL A 44 -3.02 -4.30 -7.18
N PHE A 45 -1.96 -3.49 -7.31
CA PHE A 45 -1.94 -2.07 -6.99
C PHE A 45 -2.19 -1.22 -8.23
N LEU A 46 -3.44 -0.92 -8.57
CA LEU A 46 -3.78 -0.06 -9.70
C LEU A 46 -3.66 1.41 -9.31
N GLY A 47 -2.90 2.20 -10.09
CA GLY A 47 -2.82 3.63 -9.84
C GLY A 47 -2.08 4.43 -10.90
N ASP A 48 -1.67 5.63 -10.50
CA ASP A 48 -0.97 6.60 -11.33
C ASP A 48 0.55 6.67 -11.03
N SER A 49 1.17 7.84 -11.21
CA SER A 49 2.59 8.08 -10.94
C SER A 49 2.98 7.78 -9.49
N ILE A 50 2.10 7.98 -8.51
CA ILE A 50 2.40 7.72 -7.10
C ILE A 50 2.58 6.21 -6.88
N THR A 51 1.81 5.40 -7.59
CA THR A 51 1.97 3.93 -7.59
C THR A 51 3.14 3.49 -8.46
N HIS A 52 3.38 4.16 -9.59
CA HIS A 52 4.53 3.90 -10.48
C HIS A 52 5.89 4.08 -9.75
N GLN A 53 5.96 4.92 -8.71
CA GLN A 53 7.17 5.05 -7.87
C GLN A 53 7.59 3.73 -7.19
N CYS A 54 6.68 2.76 -7.08
CA CYS A 54 6.90 1.44 -6.47
C CYS A 54 7.29 1.46 -4.98
N LEU A 55 7.16 2.59 -4.28
CA LEU A 55 7.60 2.70 -2.88
C LEU A 55 6.56 2.14 -1.89
N TYR A 56 5.34 2.69 -1.78
CA TYR A 56 4.36 2.13 -0.83
C TYR A 56 4.02 0.66 -1.13
N THR A 57 4.02 0.28 -2.42
CA THR A 57 3.78 -1.11 -2.83
C THR A 57 4.90 -2.02 -2.37
N GLN A 58 6.16 -1.60 -2.52
CA GLN A 58 7.32 -2.33 -1.99
C GLN A 58 7.24 -2.46 -0.47
N TYR A 59 6.90 -1.40 0.27
CA TYR A 59 6.87 -1.47 1.74
C TYR A 59 5.75 -2.39 2.26
N VAL A 60 4.63 -2.49 1.53
CA VAL A 60 3.60 -3.50 1.80
C VAL A 60 4.14 -4.91 1.54
N GLU A 61 4.79 -5.12 0.40
CA GLU A 61 5.45 -6.40 0.07
C GLU A 61 6.48 -6.79 1.14
N ASP A 62 7.34 -5.87 1.58
CA ASP A 62 8.37 -6.06 2.61
C ASP A 62 7.76 -6.58 3.92
N PHE A 63 6.60 -6.03 4.32
CA PHE A 63 5.86 -6.52 5.48
C PHE A 63 5.44 -7.99 5.30
N PHE A 64 4.86 -8.36 4.15
CA PHE A 64 4.43 -9.75 3.92
C PHE A 64 5.62 -10.70 3.84
N TYR A 65 6.68 -10.33 3.12
CA TYR A 65 7.88 -11.16 3.00
C TYR A 65 8.55 -11.42 4.35
N THR A 66 8.53 -10.46 5.28
CA THR A 66 9.15 -10.61 6.61
C THR A 66 8.20 -11.24 7.63
N ARG A 67 6.93 -10.82 7.67
CA ARG A 67 5.98 -11.22 8.72
C ARG A 67 5.25 -12.52 8.42
N GLN A 68 5.15 -12.90 7.15
CA GLN A 68 4.48 -14.12 6.69
C GLN A 68 5.35 -14.89 5.68
N PRO A 69 6.60 -15.27 6.04
CA PRO A 69 7.57 -15.81 5.09
C PRO A 69 7.17 -17.16 4.46
N GLY A 70 6.22 -17.88 5.06
CA GLY A 70 5.63 -19.11 4.51
C GLY A 70 4.45 -18.87 3.55
N VAL A 71 3.97 -17.63 3.40
CA VAL A 71 2.85 -17.27 2.53
C VAL A 71 3.40 -16.60 1.28
N ARG A 72 3.45 -17.34 0.17
CA ARG A 72 3.83 -16.80 -1.14
C ARG A 72 2.64 -16.14 -1.84
N ALA A 73 2.17 -15.02 -1.29
CA ALA A 73 1.20 -14.15 -1.96
C ALA A 73 1.86 -13.43 -3.15
N LYS A 74 1.08 -13.08 -4.17
CA LYS A 74 1.56 -12.40 -5.36
C LYS A 74 1.20 -10.92 -5.33
N PHE A 75 2.15 -10.06 -5.64
CA PHE A 75 1.98 -8.62 -5.66
C PHE A 75 2.33 -8.07 -7.03
N HIS A 76 1.40 -7.31 -7.61
CA HIS A 76 1.57 -6.70 -8.92
C HIS A 76 1.31 -5.20 -8.84
N ASN A 77 2.34 -4.40 -9.07
CA ASN A 77 2.18 -2.96 -9.25
C ASN A 77 1.58 -2.70 -10.64
N ALA A 78 0.50 -1.92 -10.75
CA ALA A 78 -0.12 -1.50 -12.01
C ALA A 78 -0.25 0.03 -12.06
N GLY A 79 0.76 0.74 -11.53
CA GLY A 79 0.87 2.19 -11.51
C GLY A 79 1.52 2.76 -12.77
N VAL A 80 0.87 3.71 -13.46
CA VAL A 80 1.44 4.34 -14.66
C VAL A 80 1.48 5.86 -14.53
N GLY A 81 2.60 6.45 -14.92
CA GLY A 81 2.87 7.88 -14.75
C GLY A 81 1.79 8.75 -15.38
N GLY A 82 1.20 9.67 -14.61
CA GLY A 82 0.19 10.61 -15.09
C GLY A 82 -1.13 9.97 -15.50
N ALA A 83 -1.38 8.71 -15.16
CA ALA A 83 -2.63 8.02 -15.49
C ALA A 83 -3.85 8.68 -14.83
N ARG A 84 -4.94 8.74 -15.57
CA ARG A 84 -6.32 8.96 -15.10
C ARG A 84 -7.07 7.63 -15.10
N ALA A 85 -8.28 7.61 -14.55
CA ALA A 85 -9.16 6.44 -14.59
C ALA A 85 -9.40 5.92 -16.02
N TRP A 86 -9.57 6.82 -16.99
CA TRP A 86 -9.67 6.43 -18.40
C TRP A 86 -8.45 5.67 -18.91
N ASP A 87 -7.23 6.09 -18.54
CA ASP A 87 -5.99 5.45 -18.99
C ASP A 87 -5.86 4.03 -18.42
N ALA A 88 -6.26 3.84 -17.15
CA ALA A 88 -6.31 2.53 -16.52
C ALA A 88 -7.22 1.55 -17.28
N LEU A 89 -8.37 2.02 -17.78
CA LEU A 89 -9.28 1.20 -18.58
C LEU A 89 -8.64 0.67 -19.87
N GLN A 90 -7.75 1.45 -20.51
CA GLN A 90 -7.13 1.06 -21.77
C GLN A 90 -6.20 -0.15 -21.65
N ARG A 91 -5.59 -0.33 -20.46
CA ARG A 91 -4.65 -1.41 -20.17
C ARG A 91 -5.20 -2.47 -19.22
N PHE A 92 -6.46 -2.33 -18.79
CA PHE A 92 -7.02 -3.13 -17.69
C PHE A 92 -6.91 -4.64 -17.91
N GLU A 93 -7.27 -5.12 -19.10
CA GLU A 93 -7.31 -6.56 -19.37
C GLU A 93 -5.94 -7.22 -19.18
N ARG A 94 -4.86 -6.58 -19.68
CA ARG A 94 -3.52 -7.17 -19.67
C ARG A 94 -2.68 -6.79 -18.45
N ASP A 95 -2.85 -5.59 -17.90
CA ASP A 95 -2.05 -5.08 -16.77
C ASP A 95 -2.75 -5.27 -15.41
N VAL A 96 -4.01 -5.71 -15.39
CA VAL A 96 -4.77 -5.98 -14.15
C VAL A 96 -5.43 -7.35 -14.19
N ALA A 97 -6.37 -7.59 -15.10
CA ALA A 97 -7.21 -8.80 -15.10
C ALA A 97 -6.40 -10.09 -15.35
N ALA A 98 -5.41 -10.04 -16.24
CA ALA A 98 -4.52 -11.17 -16.56
C ALA A 98 -3.71 -11.70 -15.37
N TYR A 99 -3.57 -10.92 -14.29
CA TYR A 99 -2.91 -11.36 -13.05
C TYR A 99 -3.86 -12.10 -12.09
N HIS A 100 -5.12 -12.30 -12.49
CA HIS A 100 -6.17 -12.96 -11.73
C HIS A 100 -6.24 -12.47 -10.27
N PRO A 101 -6.43 -11.15 -10.05
CA PRO A 101 -6.45 -10.58 -8.72
C PRO A 101 -7.57 -11.13 -7.86
N LYS A 102 -7.29 -11.37 -6.58
CA LYS A 102 -8.33 -11.46 -5.56
C LYS A 102 -8.78 -10.07 -5.13
N TYR A 103 -7.83 -9.16 -5.00
CA TYR A 103 -8.06 -7.76 -4.63
C TYR A 103 -7.35 -6.84 -5.62
N VAL A 104 -7.99 -5.70 -5.91
CA VAL A 104 -7.38 -4.61 -6.66
C VAL A 104 -7.51 -3.33 -5.84
N THR A 105 -6.40 -2.78 -5.38
CA THR A 105 -6.40 -1.45 -4.79
C THR A 105 -6.40 -0.40 -5.88
N VAL A 106 -7.18 0.66 -5.74
CA VAL A 106 -7.30 1.71 -6.76
C VAL A 106 -6.92 3.07 -6.17
N LEU A 107 -5.75 3.59 -6.55
CA LEU A 107 -5.25 4.91 -6.19
C LEU A 107 -5.17 5.81 -7.42
N LEU A 108 -6.27 6.51 -7.71
CA LEU A 108 -6.45 7.42 -8.84
C LEU A 108 -7.25 8.65 -8.41
N GLY A 109 -7.12 9.76 -9.13
CA GLY A 109 -7.78 11.03 -8.81
C GLY A 109 -6.85 12.24 -8.85
N MET A 110 -5.55 12.04 -8.57
CA MET A 110 -4.55 13.11 -8.56
C MET A 110 -4.37 13.75 -9.94
N ASN A 111 -4.44 12.99 -11.03
CA ASN A 111 -4.37 13.52 -12.40
C ASN A 111 -5.75 13.83 -12.99
N ASP A 112 -6.79 13.16 -12.49
CA ASP A 112 -8.18 13.29 -12.95
C ASP A 112 -8.77 14.65 -12.59
N GLY A 113 -8.42 15.19 -11.42
CA GLY A 113 -8.82 16.54 -11.02
C GLY A 113 -8.15 17.66 -11.83
N THR A 114 -7.16 17.33 -12.68
CA THR A 114 -6.50 18.25 -13.63
C THR A 114 -5.80 19.47 -13.03
N TYR A 115 -5.51 19.44 -11.72
CA TYR A 115 -4.80 20.51 -11.00
C TYR A 115 -5.51 21.89 -11.09
N GLN A 116 -6.83 21.89 -10.95
CA GLN A 116 -7.66 23.09 -10.98
C GLN A 116 -8.70 23.10 -9.84
N PRO A 117 -9.34 24.25 -9.55
CA PRO A 117 -10.45 24.29 -8.59
C PRO A 117 -11.58 23.34 -9.02
N TYR A 118 -12.46 22.99 -8.07
CA TYR A 118 -13.55 22.07 -8.35
C TYR A 118 -14.32 22.49 -9.60
N ASN A 119 -14.47 21.54 -10.51
CA ASN A 119 -15.24 21.67 -11.73
C ASN A 119 -16.10 20.41 -11.87
N ASP A 120 -17.41 20.59 -11.97
CA ASP A 120 -18.36 19.48 -11.98
C ASP A 120 -18.17 18.56 -13.21
N GLU A 121 -17.96 19.12 -14.41
CA GLU A 121 -17.75 18.31 -15.63
C GLU A 121 -16.52 17.38 -15.51
N VAL A 122 -15.44 17.90 -14.94
CA VAL A 122 -14.22 17.13 -14.66
C VAL A 122 -14.49 16.04 -13.63
N PHE A 123 -15.24 16.37 -12.57
CA PHE A 123 -15.64 15.37 -11.57
C PHE A 123 -16.58 14.30 -12.16
N GLN A 124 -17.54 14.66 -13.02
CA GLN A 124 -18.42 13.68 -13.66
C GLN A 124 -17.64 12.76 -14.61
N THR A 125 -16.60 13.28 -15.27
CA THR A 125 -15.67 12.46 -16.06
C THR A 125 -14.95 11.44 -15.16
N TYR A 126 -14.33 11.92 -14.08
CA TYR A 126 -13.68 11.06 -13.08
C TYR A 126 -14.64 9.99 -12.52
N ARG A 127 -15.84 10.40 -12.11
CA ARG A 127 -16.88 9.51 -11.58
C ARG A 127 -17.27 8.43 -12.58
N THR A 128 -17.46 8.81 -13.84
CA THR A 128 -17.84 7.87 -14.91
C THR A 128 -16.75 6.84 -15.16
N ASP A 129 -15.51 7.31 -15.31
CA ASP A 129 -14.38 6.43 -15.60
C ASP A 129 -14.03 5.54 -14.40
N MET A 130 -14.04 6.07 -13.17
CA MET A 130 -13.83 5.28 -11.96
C MET A 130 -14.91 4.23 -11.75
N SER A 131 -16.18 4.55 -12.04
CA SER A 131 -17.26 3.57 -11.98
C SER A 131 -17.02 2.41 -12.96
N GLN A 132 -16.54 2.71 -14.17
CA GLN A 132 -16.14 1.68 -15.14
C GLN A 132 -14.95 0.86 -14.65
N VAL A 133 -13.93 1.46 -14.02
CA VAL A 133 -12.80 0.73 -13.42
C VAL A 133 -13.31 -0.26 -12.38
N ILE A 134 -14.21 0.16 -11.51
CA ILE A 134 -14.83 -0.70 -10.48
C ILE A 134 -15.58 -1.87 -11.12
N GLU A 135 -16.40 -1.62 -12.14
CA GLU A 135 -17.13 -2.68 -12.83
C GLU A 135 -16.20 -3.67 -13.54
N ARG A 136 -15.07 -3.20 -14.10
CA ARG A 136 -14.04 -4.09 -14.70
C ARG A 136 -13.38 -4.98 -13.65
N ILE A 137 -13.08 -4.45 -12.46
CA ILE A 137 -12.54 -5.24 -11.33
C ILE A 137 -13.51 -6.34 -10.93
N LYS A 138 -14.81 -6.02 -10.81
CA LYS A 138 -15.85 -7.00 -10.49
C LYS A 138 -16.03 -8.03 -11.59
N ALA A 139 -15.99 -7.63 -12.86
CA ALA A 139 -16.06 -8.54 -14.01
C ALA A 139 -14.88 -9.53 -14.02
N ALA A 140 -13.70 -9.10 -13.55
CA ALA A 140 -12.54 -9.96 -13.32
C ALA A 140 -12.65 -10.84 -12.06
N ARG A 141 -13.79 -10.82 -11.36
CA ARG A 141 -14.07 -11.54 -10.10
C ARG A 141 -13.16 -11.14 -8.94
N ALA A 142 -12.62 -9.93 -8.98
CA ALA A 142 -11.81 -9.36 -7.91
C ALA A 142 -12.64 -8.41 -7.04
N ILE A 143 -12.14 -8.15 -5.83
CA ILE A 143 -12.74 -7.22 -4.87
C ILE A 143 -12.04 -5.86 -4.99
N PRO A 144 -12.77 -4.78 -5.32
CA PRO A 144 -12.21 -3.42 -5.29
C PRO A 144 -11.84 -2.99 -3.88
N VAL A 145 -10.71 -2.31 -3.74
CA VAL A 145 -10.28 -1.61 -2.53
C VAL A 145 -9.99 -0.16 -2.92
N LEU A 146 -10.94 0.74 -2.68
CA LEU A 146 -10.84 2.13 -3.11
C LEU A 146 -9.94 2.92 -2.16
N MET A 147 -9.03 3.71 -2.71
CA MET A 147 -8.14 4.56 -1.93
C MET A 147 -8.46 6.03 -2.20
N THR A 148 -8.52 6.85 -1.15
CA THR A 148 -8.57 8.31 -1.37
C THR A 148 -7.33 8.74 -2.16
N PRO A 149 -7.43 9.72 -3.08
CA PRO A 149 -6.23 10.34 -3.63
C PRO A 149 -5.37 10.89 -2.48
N THR A 150 -4.05 10.84 -2.60
CA THR A 150 -3.18 11.45 -1.58
C THR A 150 -3.40 12.95 -1.52
N MET A 151 -3.00 13.59 -0.43
CA MET A 151 -3.03 15.06 -0.35
C MET A 151 -2.17 15.71 -1.45
N PHE A 152 -2.58 16.89 -1.89
CA PHE A 152 -1.73 17.82 -2.65
C PHE A 152 -1.20 18.88 -1.69
N ASP A 153 0.11 19.05 -1.60
CA ASP A 153 0.70 20.00 -0.65
C ASP A 153 0.83 21.40 -1.26
N SER A 154 -0.26 22.17 -1.26
CA SER A 154 -0.29 23.53 -1.81
C SER A 154 0.76 24.47 -1.20
N ARG A 155 1.22 24.23 0.04
CA ARG A 155 2.31 25.00 0.63
C ARG A 155 3.66 24.63 0.01
N ALA A 156 3.93 23.34 -0.18
CA ALA A 156 5.14 22.89 -0.89
C ALA A 156 5.16 23.43 -2.33
N ALA A 157 4.02 23.42 -3.03
CA ALA A 157 3.93 23.99 -4.38
C ALA A 157 4.35 25.47 -4.43
N ARG A 158 3.85 26.28 -3.49
CA ARG A 158 4.21 27.70 -3.38
C ARG A 158 5.68 27.91 -3.05
N LEU A 159 6.22 27.16 -2.09
CA LEU A 159 7.62 27.25 -1.69
C LEU A 159 8.58 26.75 -2.79
N GLY A 160 8.16 25.77 -3.58
CA GLY A 160 8.93 25.19 -4.69
C GLY A 160 8.88 25.98 -5.99
N GLY A 161 8.36 27.22 -5.99
CA GLY A 161 8.37 28.10 -7.14
C GLY A 161 7.28 27.83 -8.20
N ARG A 162 6.26 27.02 -7.88
CA ARG A 162 5.07 26.85 -8.72
C ARG A 162 4.18 28.08 -8.58
N THR A 163 4.54 29.15 -9.29
CA THR A 163 3.88 30.48 -9.21
C THR A 163 2.81 30.71 -10.27
N GLN A 164 2.71 29.83 -11.28
CA GLN A 164 1.69 29.97 -12.31
C GLN A 164 0.33 29.54 -11.76
N GLN A 165 -0.66 30.44 -11.85
CA GLN A 165 -2.05 30.21 -11.47
C GLN A 165 -2.22 29.74 -10.01
N PRO A 166 -1.74 30.53 -9.02
CA PRO A 166 -1.71 30.14 -7.61
C PRO A 166 -3.09 29.77 -7.06
N GLU A 167 -4.14 30.47 -7.50
CA GLU A 167 -5.53 30.19 -7.14
C GLU A 167 -5.98 28.79 -7.57
N ARG A 168 -5.46 28.27 -8.69
CA ARG A 168 -5.84 26.94 -9.19
C ARG A 168 -5.27 25.82 -8.33
N LEU A 169 -4.08 26.01 -7.78
CA LEU A 169 -3.37 25.01 -6.97
C LEU A 169 -3.70 25.13 -5.48
N GLU A 170 -4.17 26.28 -5.01
CA GLU A 170 -4.52 26.50 -3.61
C GLU A 170 -5.71 25.63 -3.16
N LEU A 171 -6.72 25.49 -4.02
CA LEU A 171 -7.92 24.71 -3.71
C LEU A 171 -7.82 23.23 -4.10
N TYR A 172 -6.72 22.82 -4.74
CA TYR A 172 -6.63 21.48 -5.31
C TYR A 172 -6.64 20.38 -4.25
N ASN A 173 -6.03 20.62 -3.09
CA ASN A 173 -6.09 19.67 -1.98
C ASN A 173 -7.54 19.41 -1.52
N SER A 174 -8.41 20.43 -1.55
CA SER A 174 -9.83 20.31 -1.24
C SER A 174 -10.60 19.51 -2.30
N VAL A 175 -10.21 19.62 -3.58
CA VAL A 175 -10.77 18.78 -4.66
C VAL A 175 -10.46 17.31 -4.41
N LEU A 176 -9.22 16.99 -4.03
CA LEU A 176 -8.81 15.62 -3.72
C LEU A 176 -9.53 15.07 -2.47
N ALA A 177 -9.77 15.91 -1.46
CA ALA A 177 -10.59 15.54 -0.32
C ALA A 177 -12.04 15.23 -0.72
N TYR A 178 -12.64 16.01 -1.63
CA TYR A 178 -13.98 15.74 -2.15
C TYR A 178 -14.04 14.43 -2.96
N TYR A 179 -13.05 14.16 -3.80
CA TYR A 179 -12.96 12.92 -4.57
C TYR A 179 -12.83 11.71 -3.63
N GLY A 180 -12.02 11.84 -2.57
CA GLY A 180 -11.88 10.83 -1.54
C GLY A 180 -13.17 10.57 -0.74
N ALA A 181 -13.94 11.62 -0.44
CA ALA A 181 -15.23 11.48 0.23
C ALA A 181 -16.23 10.70 -0.64
N TRP A 182 -16.31 11.02 -1.94
CA TRP A 182 -17.13 10.27 -2.88
C TRP A 182 -16.73 8.78 -2.96
N LEU A 183 -15.42 8.48 -3.07
CA LEU A 183 -14.95 7.09 -3.09
C LEU A 183 -15.31 6.32 -1.82
N ARG A 184 -15.29 7.00 -0.66
CA ARG A 184 -15.70 6.41 0.62
C ARG A 184 -17.17 6.02 0.59
N GLU A 185 -18.04 6.89 0.11
CA GLU A 185 -19.48 6.61 -0.03
C GLU A 185 -19.70 5.41 -0.95
N ILE A 186 -19.08 5.40 -2.13
CA ILE A 186 -19.16 4.28 -3.07
C ILE A 186 -18.69 2.97 -2.43
N ALA A 187 -17.57 2.99 -1.69
CA ALA A 187 -17.07 1.79 -1.04
C ALA A 187 -18.04 1.27 0.04
N VAL A 188 -18.59 2.16 0.87
CA VAL A 188 -19.52 1.79 1.94
C VAL A 188 -20.84 1.27 1.37
N GLU A 189 -21.43 1.95 0.40
CA GLU A 189 -22.72 1.57 -0.20
C GLU A 189 -22.68 0.22 -0.90
N ASN A 190 -21.53 -0.14 -1.48
CA ASN A 190 -21.37 -1.35 -2.28
C ASN A 190 -20.59 -2.46 -1.55
N GLY A 191 -20.18 -2.24 -0.29
CA GLY A 191 -19.44 -3.21 0.49
C GLY A 191 -17.98 -3.45 0.03
N TYR A 192 -17.38 -2.51 -0.70
CA TYR A 192 -15.97 -2.61 -1.13
C TYR A 192 -14.99 -2.32 0.02
N GLY A 193 -13.71 -2.64 -0.20
CA GLY A 193 -12.65 -2.17 0.69
C GLY A 193 -12.41 -0.67 0.54
N PHE A 194 -11.93 -0.01 1.60
CA PHE A 194 -11.63 1.42 1.58
C PHE A 194 -10.42 1.76 2.44
N VAL A 195 -9.48 2.53 1.88
CA VAL A 195 -8.29 3.02 2.59
C VAL A 195 -8.16 4.53 2.43
N ASP A 196 -8.00 5.24 3.55
CA ASP A 196 -7.70 6.66 3.52
C ASP A 196 -6.19 6.91 3.40
N MET A 197 -5.75 7.40 2.24
CA MET A 197 -4.38 7.84 1.97
C MET A 197 -4.19 9.34 2.20
N TYR A 198 -5.26 10.13 2.08
CA TYR A 198 -5.26 11.57 2.28
C TYR A 198 -5.00 11.94 3.75
N GLY A 199 -5.83 11.42 4.66
CA GLY A 199 -5.87 11.84 6.06
C GLY A 199 -4.53 11.67 6.79
N PRO A 200 -3.89 10.48 6.77
CA PRO A 200 -2.62 10.27 7.44
C PRO A 200 -1.50 11.20 6.95
N LEU A 201 -1.36 11.39 5.63
CA LEU A 201 -0.37 12.30 5.05
C LEU A 201 -0.62 13.75 5.45
N ASN A 202 -1.88 14.18 5.38
CA ASN A 202 -2.29 15.55 5.68
C ASN A 202 -2.09 15.89 7.16
N ASN A 203 -2.53 15.00 8.05
CA ASN A 203 -2.46 15.21 9.49
C ASN A 203 -1.02 15.25 9.99
N LEU A 204 -0.18 14.30 9.56
CA LEU A 204 1.24 14.30 9.92
C LEU A 204 1.96 15.55 9.40
N THR A 205 1.68 15.96 8.17
CA THR A 205 2.27 17.17 7.59
C THR A 205 1.88 18.41 8.41
N LEU A 206 0.62 18.53 8.82
CA LEU A 206 0.15 19.64 9.66
C LEU A 206 0.78 19.63 11.06
N GLU A 207 0.92 18.45 11.67
CA GLU A 207 1.54 18.29 12.98
C GLU A 207 3.01 18.72 12.95
N GLN A 208 3.79 18.19 12.01
CA GLN A 208 5.21 18.51 11.86
C GLN A 208 5.43 20.00 11.53
N ARG A 209 4.48 20.63 10.85
CA ARG A 209 4.50 22.08 10.56
C ARG A 209 4.38 22.98 11.78
N ARG A 210 3.92 22.46 12.92
CA ARG A 210 3.93 23.21 14.19
C ARG A 210 5.36 23.45 14.71
N VAL A 211 6.31 22.57 14.34
CA VAL A 211 7.72 22.66 14.72
C VAL A 211 8.56 23.24 13.58
N ASN A 212 8.37 22.74 12.36
CA ASN A 212 9.04 23.25 11.16
C ASN A 212 8.00 23.70 10.12
N PRO A 213 7.69 25.00 10.00
CA PRO A 213 6.65 25.49 9.08
C PRO A 213 6.83 25.13 7.59
N SER A 214 8.07 24.80 7.18
CA SER A 214 8.43 24.37 5.82
C SER A 214 8.37 22.86 5.61
N PHE A 215 8.10 22.07 6.66
CA PHE A 215 8.06 20.62 6.58
C PHE A 215 7.07 20.14 5.49
N THR A 216 7.52 19.16 4.73
CA THR A 216 6.70 18.41 3.78
C THR A 216 7.33 17.04 3.53
N MET A 217 6.49 16.05 3.24
CA MET A 217 6.91 14.74 2.71
C MET A 217 6.63 14.64 1.21
N ILE A 218 6.17 15.72 0.57
CA ILE A 218 5.68 15.77 -0.82
C ILE A 218 6.28 17.02 -1.47
N LYS A 219 7.59 16.99 -1.75
CA LYS A 219 8.36 18.20 -2.11
C LYS A 219 7.86 18.90 -3.37
N ASP A 220 7.39 18.14 -4.36
CA ASP A 220 6.83 18.68 -5.60
C ASP A 220 5.31 18.94 -5.53
N ALA A 221 4.75 18.83 -4.31
CA ALA A 221 3.34 18.90 -3.95
C ALA A 221 2.44 17.76 -4.44
N VAL A 222 2.95 16.81 -5.22
CA VAL A 222 2.16 15.74 -5.84
C VAL A 222 2.61 14.36 -5.36
N HIS A 223 3.90 14.07 -5.40
CA HIS A 223 4.47 12.74 -5.17
C HIS A 223 5.08 12.65 -3.77
N PRO A 224 4.53 11.82 -2.86
CA PRO A 224 5.17 11.56 -1.59
C PRO A 224 6.55 10.92 -1.79
N ASP A 225 7.55 11.46 -1.08
CA ASP A 225 8.88 10.86 -0.92
C ASP A 225 8.78 9.58 -0.08
N ALA A 226 9.87 8.82 0.06
CA ALA A 226 9.90 7.58 0.85
C ALA A 226 9.29 7.71 2.28
N PRO A 227 9.51 8.79 3.05
CA PRO A 227 8.83 9.00 4.33
C PRO A 227 7.30 9.12 4.24
N GLY A 228 6.76 9.70 3.16
CA GLY A 228 5.31 9.75 2.93
C GLY A 228 4.76 8.43 2.39
N GLN A 229 5.53 7.73 1.55
CA GLN A 229 5.15 6.44 0.98
C GLN A 229 5.04 5.34 2.05
N ILE A 230 5.87 5.38 3.12
CA ILE A 230 5.69 4.46 4.26
C ILE A 230 4.44 4.80 5.10
N VAL A 231 4.01 6.07 5.16
CA VAL A 231 2.71 6.45 5.75
C VAL A 231 1.57 5.81 4.97
N MET A 232 1.65 5.81 3.64
CA MET A 232 0.66 5.15 2.78
C MET A 232 0.65 3.63 2.96
N ALA A 233 1.82 3.01 2.99
CA ALA A 233 1.94 1.57 3.22
C ALA A 233 1.36 1.17 4.59
N ALA A 234 1.66 1.93 5.65
CA ALA A 234 1.10 1.71 6.97
C ALA A 234 -0.44 1.82 6.98
N ALA A 235 -1.01 2.82 6.30
CA ALA A 235 -2.46 2.97 6.18
C ALA A 235 -3.12 1.75 5.52
N LEU A 236 -2.53 1.24 4.44
CA LEU A 236 -3.01 0.01 3.80
C LEU A 236 -2.84 -1.21 4.72
N LEU A 237 -1.67 -1.42 5.30
CA LEU A 237 -1.40 -2.55 6.22
C LEU A 237 -2.38 -2.57 7.41
N GLU A 238 -2.73 -1.41 7.96
CA GLU A 238 -3.75 -1.30 9.00
C GLU A 238 -5.13 -1.76 8.53
N HIS A 239 -5.54 -1.37 7.32
CA HIS A 239 -6.80 -1.82 6.73
C HIS A 239 -6.78 -3.32 6.40
N MET A 240 -5.62 -3.87 6.02
CA MET A 240 -5.40 -5.31 5.88
C MET A 240 -5.40 -6.05 7.23
N GLY A 241 -5.64 -5.34 8.35
CA GLY A 241 -5.66 -5.90 9.69
C GLY A 241 -4.30 -6.42 10.15
N GLN A 242 -3.21 -5.89 9.58
CA GLN A 242 -1.84 -6.23 9.93
C GLN A 242 -1.41 -5.40 11.14
N ARG A 243 -1.99 -5.73 12.29
CA ARG A 243 -1.69 -5.13 13.59
C ARG A 243 -1.23 -6.25 14.51
N GLY A 244 -0.06 -6.10 15.12
CA GLY A 244 0.38 -7.04 16.14
C GLY A 244 1.90 -7.17 16.26
N PRO A 245 2.38 -7.60 17.44
CA PRO A 245 3.80 -7.82 17.67
C PRO A 245 4.35 -8.95 16.79
N LEU A 246 5.65 -8.89 16.51
CA LEU A 246 6.40 -10.01 15.94
C LEU A 246 6.50 -11.15 16.93
N SER A 247 7.07 -10.87 18.10
CA SER A 247 7.23 -11.85 19.17
C SER A 247 7.38 -11.15 20.51
N ASN A 248 7.10 -11.90 21.57
CA ASN A 248 7.50 -11.57 22.94
C ASN A 248 8.06 -12.84 23.54
N ILE A 249 9.26 -12.75 24.10
CA ILE A 249 9.95 -13.83 24.80
C ILE A 249 10.09 -13.41 26.25
N THR A 250 9.54 -14.19 27.18
CA THR A 250 9.70 -13.99 28.62
C THR A 250 10.40 -15.21 29.22
N VAL A 251 11.56 -14.99 29.83
CA VAL A 251 12.33 -16.02 30.54
C VAL A 251 12.20 -15.75 32.03
N GLN A 252 11.65 -16.70 32.79
CA GLN A 252 11.37 -16.51 34.21
C GLN A 252 11.39 -17.83 34.98
N PRO A 253 11.69 -17.82 36.29
CA PRO A 253 11.49 -18.98 37.14
C PRO A 253 10.00 -19.36 37.25
N ASP A 254 9.73 -20.65 37.30
CA ASP A 254 8.44 -21.22 37.63
C ASP A 254 8.20 -21.25 39.15
N ALA A 255 7.08 -21.84 39.57
CA ALA A 255 6.74 -21.96 41.00
C ALA A 255 7.74 -22.80 41.82
N LYS A 256 8.58 -23.61 41.16
CA LYS A 256 9.63 -24.43 41.77
C LYS A 256 11.01 -23.76 41.69
N GLY A 257 11.09 -22.54 41.16
CA GLY A 257 12.34 -21.81 40.95
C GLY A 257 13.12 -22.24 39.70
N GLN A 258 12.56 -23.09 38.85
CA GLN A 258 13.20 -23.53 37.60
C GLN A 258 12.87 -22.56 36.47
N PHE A 259 13.88 -22.07 35.77
CA PHE A 259 13.67 -21.17 34.64
C PHE A 259 12.92 -21.86 33.50
N ALA A 260 11.98 -21.13 32.91
CA ALA A 260 11.23 -21.55 31.73
C ALA A 260 11.09 -20.36 30.76
N VAL A 261 10.92 -20.67 29.48
CA VAL A 261 10.60 -19.67 28.44
C VAL A 261 9.11 -19.72 28.16
N ARG A 262 8.44 -18.57 28.25
CA ARG A 262 7.09 -18.34 27.74
C ARG A 262 7.20 -17.37 26.57
N ALA A 263 6.65 -17.72 25.43
CA ALA A 263 6.79 -16.88 24.26
C ALA A 263 5.60 -16.94 23.31
N THR A 264 5.49 -15.90 22.48
CA THR A 264 4.59 -15.82 21.33
C THR A 264 5.40 -15.48 20.09
N GLY A 265 4.89 -15.83 18.90
CA GLY A 265 5.56 -15.49 17.64
C GLY A 265 6.75 -16.39 17.27
N GLY A 266 6.90 -17.54 17.93
CA GLY A 266 7.98 -18.49 17.69
C GLY A 266 7.99 -19.62 18.72
N GLU A 267 9.05 -20.42 18.67
CA GLU A 267 9.29 -21.57 19.54
C GLU A 267 10.67 -21.47 20.18
N ALA A 268 10.72 -21.72 21.50
CA ALA A 268 11.96 -21.76 22.26
C ALA A 268 12.35 -23.22 22.56
N ALA A 269 13.64 -23.51 22.52
CA ALA A 269 14.22 -24.83 22.80
C ALA A 269 15.54 -24.69 23.55
N ASP A 270 16.06 -25.81 24.07
CA ASP A 270 17.41 -25.93 24.63
C ASP A 270 17.76 -24.89 25.69
N LEU A 271 16.82 -24.58 26.59
CA LEU A 271 17.07 -23.67 27.71
C LEU A 271 18.06 -24.29 28.69
N THR A 272 19.16 -23.60 28.94
CA THR A 272 20.17 -23.93 29.94
C THR A 272 20.45 -22.72 30.81
N VAL A 273 20.52 -22.93 32.13
CA VAL A 273 20.88 -21.90 33.11
C VAL A 273 22.06 -22.39 33.92
N GLU A 274 23.19 -21.70 33.82
CA GLU A 274 24.46 -22.04 34.47
C GLU A 274 24.98 -20.81 35.23
N GLY A 275 24.78 -20.79 36.56
CA GLY A 275 25.12 -19.61 37.36
C GLY A 275 24.34 -18.37 36.92
N ASP A 276 25.06 -17.32 36.52
CA ASP A 276 24.48 -16.05 36.04
C ASP A 276 24.41 -16.00 34.49
N ARG A 277 24.38 -17.17 33.84
CA ARG A 277 24.29 -17.31 32.38
C ARG A 277 23.03 -18.05 31.99
N ILE A 278 22.24 -17.44 31.11
CA ILE A 278 21.05 -18.04 30.50
C ILE A 278 21.31 -18.20 29.00
N ARG A 279 21.05 -19.39 28.47
CA ARG A 279 21.13 -19.69 27.04
C ARG A 279 19.87 -20.43 26.61
N PHE A 280 19.35 -20.10 25.43
CA PHE A 280 18.27 -20.84 24.78
C PHE A 280 18.32 -20.64 23.27
N THR A 281 17.70 -21.55 22.52
CA THR A 281 17.46 -21.41 21.09
C THR A 281 16.07 -20.82 20.86
N TRP A 282 15.95 -19.85 19.95
CA TRP A 282 14.69 -19.24 19.54
C TRP A 282 14.49 -19.35 18.03
N THR A 283 13.35 -19.90 17.61
CA THR A 283 12.94 -19.95 16.20
C THR A 283 11.70 -19.10 16.02
N ALA A 284 11.86 -17.91 15.45
CA ALA A 284 10.75 -16.99 15.18
C ALA A 284 9.87 -17.48 14.01
N LYS A 285 8.58 -17.14 14.02
CA LYS A 285 7.66 -17.40 12.88
C LYS A 285 7.78 -16.37 11.76
N GLY A 286 8.46 -15.25 12.01
CA GLY A 286 8.70 -14.19 11.05
C GLY A 286 9.94 -13.38 11.43
N LEU A 287 10.22 -12.36 10.64
CA LEU A 287 11.31 -11.40 10.80
C LEU A 287 10.74 -10.01 11.17
N PRO A 288 11.56 -9.12 11.75
CA PRO A 288 11.15 -7.73 11.98
C PRO A 288 10.83 -7.03 10.66
N PHE A 289 9.92 -6.05 10.70
CA PHE A 289 9.58 -5.21 9.56
C PHE A 289 10.67 -4.15 9.35
N ALA A 290 11.79 -4.59 8.77
CA ALA A 290 12.89 -3.72 8.39
C ALA A 290 12.55 -2.98 7.08
N LEU A 291 13.05 -1.75 6.97
CA LEU A 291 12.80 -0.86 5.84
C LEU A 291 14.13 -0.26 5.32
N PRO A 292 14.21 0.04 4.01
CA PRO A 292 15.32 0.81 3.45
C PRO A 292 15.50 2.14 4.18
N GLU A 293 16.74 2.65 4.20
CA GLU A 293 17.13 3.82 4.98
C GLU A 293 16.24 5.05 4.71
N GLU A 294 15.89 5.29 3.45
CA GLU A 294 15.08 6.44 3.02
C GLU A 294 13.65 6.47 3.60
N ALA A 295 13.10 5.32 4.00
CA ALA A 295 11.76 5.20 4.56
C ALA A 295 11.73 5.38 6.09
N ARG A 296 12.87 5.18 6.77
CA ARG A 296 12.97 5.20 8.24
C ARG A 296 12.47 6.50 8.89
N PRO A 297 12.68 7.71 8.32
CA PRO A 297 12.11 8.92 8.91
C PRO A 297 10.59 8.87 9.04
N GLY A 298 9.88 8.35 8.03
CA GLY A 298 8.42 8.19 8.08
C GLY A 298 7.99 7.08 9.04
N ALA A 299 8.74 5.97 9.10
CA ALA A 299 8.50 4.90 10.06
C ALA A 299 8.61 5.38 11.51
N LYS A 300 9.57 6.26 11.80
CA LYS A 300 9.75 6.89 13.11
C LYS A 300 8.59 7.83 13.46
N LEU A 301 8.11 8.64 12.51
CA LEU A 301 6.93 9.50 12.72
C LEU A 301 5.68 8.70 13.11
N LEU A 302 5.55 7.48 12.59
CA LEU A 302 4.43 6.58 12.86
C LEU A 302 4.64 5.64 14.05
N ALA A 303 5.84 5.62 14.64
CA ALA A 303 6.25 4.63 15.65
C ALA A 303 6.02 3.18 15.18
N LEU A 304 6.37 2.86 13.92
CA LEU A 304 6.08 1.54 13.33
C LEU A 304 6.78 0.37 14.03
N GLY A 305 7.96 0.58 14.60
CA GLY A 305 8.64 -0.43 15.42
C GLY A 305 7.71 -1.00 16.49
N HIS A 306 7.09 -0.12 17.28
CA HIS A 306 6.17 -0.52 18.35
C HIS A 306 4.82 -1.04 17.83
N ARG A 307 4.30 -0.46 16.74
CA ARG A 307 2.93 -0.73 16.25
C ARG A 307 2.82 -1.98 15.38
N MET A 308 3.86 -2.29 14.61
CA MET A 308 3.82 -3.29 13.53
C MET A 308 4.98 -4.29 13.56
N SER A 309 6.05 -4.01 14.31
CA SER A 309 7.25 -4.85 14.32
C SER A 309 7.71 -5.34 15.70
N ARG A 310 6.97 -5.05 16.79
CA ARG A 310 7.45 -5.23 18.17
C ARG A 310 8.06 -6.62 18.41
N GLU A 311 9.31 -6.65 18.83
CA GLU A 311 10.08 -7.87 19.13
C GLU A 311 10.68 -7.73 20.53
N GLY A 312 10.05 -8.38 21.51
CA GLY A 312 10.38 -8.20 22.93
C GLY A 312 11.17 -9.33 23.56
N LEU A 313 12.07 -8.98 24.47
CA LEU A 313 12.70 -9.90 25.42
C LEU A 313 12.55 -9.40 26.86
N GLU A 314 12.07 -10.26 27.74
CA GLU A 314 11.95 -10.05 29.18
C GLU A 314 12.65 -11.19 29.92
N VAL A 315 13.45 -10.87 30.92
CA VAL A 315 14.14 -11.87 31.74
C VAL A 315 14.06 -11.50 33.21
N HIS A 316 13.48 -12.40 34.01
CA HIS A 316 13.20 -12.19 35.43
C HIS A 316 13.98 -13.15 36.32
N GLY A 317 14.19 -12.77 37.58
CA GLY A 317 14.79 -13.65 38.59
C GLY A 317 16.31 -13.83 38.45
N MET A 318 16.96 -13.01 37.62
CA MET A 318 18.42 -12.93 37.58
C MET A 318 18.96 -12.09 38.74
N LYS A 319 20.21 -12.33 39.14
CA LYS A 319 20.86 -11.51 40.17
C LYS A 319 20.99 -10.05 39.69
N PRO A 320 20.90 -9.07 40.60
CA PRO A 320 21.19 -7.68 40.26
C PRO A 320 22.57 -7.54 39.61
N GLY A 321 22.64 -6.85 38.47
CA GLY A 321 23.88 -6.67 37.72
C GLY A 321 23.66 -6.23 36.27
N ARG A 322 24.75 -6.14 35.51
CA ARG A 322 24.73 -5.89 34.07
C ARG A 322 24.93 -7.20 33.30
N TYR A 323 24.14 -7.39 32.26
CA TYR A 323 24.17 -8.56 31.39
C TYR A 323 24.37 -8.13 29.95
N ARG A 324 25.20 -8.88 29.23
CA ARG A 324 25.34 -8.77 27.79
C ARG A 324 24.44 -9.80 27.13
N LEU A 325 23.61 -9.33 26.20
CA LEU A 325 22.87 -10.18 25.28
C LEU A 325 23.72 -10.39 24.03
N THR A 326 23.95 -11.66 23.69
CA THR A 326 24.45 -12.06 22.37
C THR A 326 23.41 -12.91 21.65
N ILE A 327 23.34 -12.78 20.33
CA ILE A 327 22.52 -13.62 19.46
C ILE A 327 23.43 -14.20 18.38
N ASP A 328 23.51 -15.53 18.30
CA ASP A 328 24.47 -16.26 17.46
C ASP A 328 25.94 -15.84 17.72
N GLY A 329 26.26 -15.48 18.97
CA GLY A 329 27.59 -15.02 19.39
C GLY A 329 27.85 -13.53 19.12
N GLU A 330 26.98 -12.84 18.39
CA GLU A 330 27.11 -11.40 18.10
C GLU A 330 26.58 -10.56 19.27
N PRO A 331 27.36 -9.59 19.81
CA PRO A 331 26.87 -8.68 20.85
C PRO A 331 25.74 -7.78 20.35
N VAL A 332 24.56 -7.93 20.95
CA VAL A 332 23.34 -7.19 20.59
C VAL A 332 23.14 -5.97 21.50
N GLY A 333 23.48 -6.10 22.77
CA GLY A 333 23.36 -5.01 23.74
C GLY A 333 23.79 -5.41 25.13
N GLU A 334 23.88 -4.42 26.01
CA GLU A 334 24.14 -4.60 27.43
C GLU A 334 23.05 -3.92 28.24
N PHE A 335 22.50 -4.64 29.20
CA PHE A 335 21.31 -4.24 29.93
C PHE A 335 21.49 -4.47 31.42
N ALA A 336 21.00 -3.55 32.24
CA ALA A 336 20.82 -3.83 33.67
C ALA A 336 19.73 -4.90 33.85
N SER A 337 19.84 -5.73 34.88
CA SER A 337 18.81 -6.73 35.22
C SER A 337 17.42 -6.09 35.33
N ALA A 338 17.32 -4.90 35.94
CA ALA A 338 16.06 -4.16 36.07
C ALA A 338 15.46 -3.70 34.73
N ALA A 339 16.27 -3.52 33.67
CA ALA A 339 15.78 -3.23 32.33
C ALA A 339 15.27 -4.51 31.65
N LEU A 340 15.96 -5.63 31.83
CA LEU A 340 15.52 -6.94 31.32
C LEU A 340 14.20 -7.39 31.95
N GLU A 341 13.96 -7.04 33.22
CA GLU A 341 12.67 -7.28 33.89
C GLU A 341 11.52 -6.40 33.37
N ARG A 342 11.83 -5.32 32.65
CA ARG A 342 10.86 -4.30 32.22
C ARG A 342 10.58 -4.32 30.72
N HIS A 343 11.06 -5.34 30.00
CA HIS A 343 11.02 -5.46 28.55
C HIS A 343 12.12 -4.68 27.83
N ILE A 344 12.88 -5.38 26.98
CA ILE A 344 13.77 -4.77 25.99
C ILE A 344 13.25 -5.05 24.60
N GLU A 345 13.40 -4.05 23.72
CA GLU A 345 12.95 -4.13 22.33
C GLU A 345 14.12 -4.41 21.39
N LEU A 346 13.91 -5.33 20.47
CA LEU A 346 14.94 -5.82 19.53
C LEU A 346 14.62 -5.46 18.07
N GLN A 347 13.38 -5.06 17.76
CA GLN A 347 12.90 -4.97 16.38
C GLN A 347 13.61 -3.92 15.51
N GLU A 348 14.25 -2.92 16.12
CA GLU A 348 15.02 -1.87 15.43
C GLU A 348 16.53 -2.03 15.66
N ASN A 349 16.96 -3.09 16.35
CA ASN A 349 18.36 -3.29 16.67
C ASN A 349 19.11 -3.95 15.50
N GLU A 350 19.84 -3.12 14.75
CA GLU A 350 20.63 -3.54 13.58
C GLU A 350 21.74 -4.56 13.89
N LYS A 351 22.10 -4.71 15.16
CA LYS A 351 23.08 -5.71 15.60
C LYS A 351 22.49 -7.12 15.67
N THR A 352 21.17 -7.27 15.65
CA THR A 352 20.55 -8.59 15.66
C THR A 352 20.70 -9.28 14.29
N PRO A 353 21.05 -10.58 14.24
CA PRO A 353 21.13 -11.33 12.99
C PRO A 353 19.80 -11.33 12.20
N GLN A 354 18.66 -11.40 12.90
CA GLN A 354 17.33 -11.39 12.28
C GLN A 354 16.96 -10.03 11.67
N PHE A 355 17.38 -8.90 12.25
CA PHE A 355 17.19 -7.59 11.63
C PHE A 355 18.01 -7.47 10.35
N ARG A 356 19.28 -7.89 10.37
CA ARG A 356 20.13 -7.88 9.15
C ARG A 356 19.55 -8.75 8.05
N GLN A 357 18.99 -9.91 8.42
CA GLN A 357 18.27 -10.78 7.48
C GLN A 357 17.04 -10.08 6.90
N ALA A 358 16.21 -9.44 7.73
CA ALA A 358 15.04 -8.69 7.29
C ALA A 358 15.41 -7.52 6.37
N LEU A 359 16.47 -6.78 6.69
CA LEU A 359 16.94 -5.69 5.86
C LEU A 359 17.45 -6.20 4.51
N ARG A 360 18.13 -7.36 4.46
CA ARG A 360 18.51 -7.98 3.20
C ARG A 360 17.30 -8.34 2.33
N VAL A 361 16.21 -8.81 2.94
CA VAL A 361 14.93 -9.05 2.24
C VAL A 361 14.38 -7.74 1.64
N ALA A 362 14.33 -6.66 2.43
CA ALA A 362 13.85 -5.36 1.97
C ALA A 362 14.73 -4.79 0.83
N GLU A 363 16.05 -4.93 0.90
CA GLU A 363 16.97 -4.48 -0.15
C GLU A 363 16.83 -5.31 -1.45
N LEU A 364 16.62 -6.62 -1.35
CA LEU A 364 16.29 -7.44 -2.51
C LEU A 364 14.97 -7.00 -3.15
N ASN A 365 13.97 -6.71 -2.33
CA ASN A 365 12.69 -6.26 -2.85
C ASN A 365 12.76 -4.85 -3.45
N LYS A 366 13.58 -3.97 -2.89
CA LYS A 366 13.93 -2.67 -3.50
C LYS A 366 14.60 -2.88 -4.86
N GLN A 367 15.52 -3.82 -4.98
CA GLN A 367 16.17 -4.13 -6.26
C GLN A 367 15.16 -4.66 -7.29
N ARG A 368 14.22 -5.53 -6.88
CA ARG A 368 13.10 -5.99 -7.71
C ARG A 368 12.21 -4.83 -8.18
N ASN A 369 11.83 -3.95 -7.24
CA ASN A 369 10.89 -2.86 -7.50
C ASN A 369 11.50 -1.74 -8.34
N SER A 370 12.70 -1.27 -8.00
CA SER A 370 13.41 -0.20 -8.74
C SER A 370 14.01 -0.63 -10.08
N GLY A 371 14.22 -1.94 -10.28
CA GLY A 371 14.71 -2.51 -11.52
C GLY A 371 13.57 -3.00 -12.43
N PRO A 372 13.33 -4.33 -12.52
CA PRO A 372 12.41 -4.89 -13.51
C PRO A 372 10.95 -4.42 -13.36
N VAL A 373 10.44 -4.23 -12.14
CA VAL A 373 9.04 -3.76 -11.96
C VAL A 373 8.87 -2.32 -12.45
N HIS A 374 9.78 -1.41 -12.10
CA HIS A 374 9.73 -0.03 -12.59
C HIS A 374 9.92 0.04 -14.12
N ALA A 375 10.84 -0.75 -14.69
CA ALA A 375 11.03 -0.84 -16.13
C ALA A 375 9.75 -1.30 -16.86
N LEU A 376 9.06 -2.32 -16.31
CA LEU A 376 7.77 -2.78 -16.81
C LEU A 376 6.71 -1.67 -16.81
N ARG A 377 6.65 -0.84 -15.77
CA ARG A 377 5.74 0.31 -15.74
C ARG A 377 6.11 1.38 -16.78
N GLY A 378 7.39 1.50 -17.11
CA GLY A 378 7.88 2.29 -18.25
C GLY A 378 7.31 1.83 -19.60
N GLU A 379 7.17 0.52 -19.83
CA GLU A 379 6.52 0.00 -21.05
C GLU A 379 5.03 0.34 -21.09
N TRP A 380 4.34 0.22 -19.96
CA TRP A 380 2.93 0.62 -19.86
C TRP A 380 2.72 2.13 -20.03
N LEU A 381 3.70 2.96 -19.66
CA LEU A 381 3.67 4.39 -19.97
C LEU A 381 3.72 4.67 -21.47
N GLN A 382 4.49 3.90 -22.24
CA GLN A 382 4.52 4.01 -23.70
C GLN A 382 3.18 3.58 -24.31
N PHE A 383 2.59 2.49 -23.82
CA PHE A 383 1.25 2.06 -24.22
C PHE A 383 0.18 3.13 -23.91
N GLN A 384 0.26 3.75 -22.74
CA GLN A 384 -0.65 4.83 -22.36
C GLN A 384 -0.53 6.03 -23.31
N GLN A 385 0.69 6.43 -23.68
CA GLN A 385 0.91 7.50 -24.66
C GLN A 385 0.33 7.12 -26.03
N TYR A 386 0.54 5.88 -26.47
CA TYR A 386 -0.06 5.35 -27.70
C TYR A 386 -1.60 5.44 -27.68
N ALA A 387 -2.24 4.99 -26.60
CA ALA A 387 -3.70 5.05 -26.45
C ALA A 387 -4.23 6.49 -26.46
N ARG A 388 -3.53 7.43 -25.83
CA ARG A 388 -3.89 8.86 -25.84
C ARG A 388 -3.79 9.47 -27.24
N LEU A 389 -2.69 9.22 -27.96
CA LEU A 389 -2.54 9.71 -29.34
C LEU A 389 -3.60 9.11 -30.26
N LYS A 390 -3.94 7.83 -30.09
CA LYS A 390 -5.00 7.18 -30.85
C LYS A 390 -6.34 7.89 -30.66
N ARG A 391 -6.74 8.14 -29.40
CA ARG A 391 -7.96 8.90 -29.08
C ARG A 391 -7.92 10.32 -29.64
N GLN A 392 -6.77 10.98 -29.61
CA GLN A 392 -6.61 12.33 -30.16
C GLN A 392 -6.80 12.34 -31.69
N LEU A 393 -6.23 11.36 -32.40
CA LEU A 393 -6.39 11.24 -33.84
C LEU A 393 -7.83 10.88 -34.23
N GLU A 394 -8.51 10.03 -33.46
CA GLU A 394 -9.95 9.75 -33.66
C GLU A 394 -10.80 11.01 -33.54
N ALA A 395 -10.46 11.93 -32.62
CA ALA A 395 -11.15 13.20 -32.45
C ALA A 395 -10.76 14.24 -33.51
N LYS A 396 -9.55 14.15 -34.08
CA LYS A 396 -9.01 15.07 -35.10
C LYS A 396 -8.24 14.29 -36.18
N PRO A 397 -8.95 13.68 -37.16
CA PRO A 397 -8.33 12.76 -38.13
C PRO A 397 -7.25 13.38 -39.01
N ASP A 398 -7.31 14.70 -39.23
CA ASP A 398 -6.38 15.43 -40.10
C ASP A 398 -5.10 15.92 -39.37
N ASP A 399 -4.91 15.57 -38.09
CA ASP A 399 -3.71 15.94 -37.33
C ASP A 399 -2.51 15.08 -37.74
N ALA A 400 -1.81 15.52 -38.79
CA ALA A 400 -0.66 14.83 -39.37
C ALA A 400 0.46 14.56 -38.36
N LYS A 401 0.65 15.45 -37.36
CA LYS A 401 1.69 15.28 -36.35
C LYS A 401 1.34 14.14 -35.38
N VAL A 402 0.10 14.09 -34.94
CA VAL A 402 -0.40 13.00 -34.08
C VAL A 402 -0.34 11.67 -34.82
N ALA A 403 -0.70 11.63 -36.11
CA ALA A 403 -0.61 10.43 -36.93
C ALA A 403 0.83 9.90 -37.03
N GLU A 404 1.80 10.78 -37.25
CA GLU A 404 3.22 10.43 -37.29
C GLU A 404 3.72 9.87 -35.94
N ASP A 405 3.41 10.55 -34.83
CA ASP A 405 3.86 10.14 -33.50
C ASP A 405 3.18 8.83 -33.06
N LEU A 406 1.91 8.62 -33.43
CA LEU A 406 1.20 7.35 -33.20
C LEU A 406 1.83 6.19 -33.97
N ALA A 407 2.23 6.39 -35.22
CA ALA A 407 2.90 5.37 -36.03
C ALA A 407 4.23 4.94 -35.42
N LYS A 408 5.03 5.90 -34.92
CA LYS A 408 6.30 5.61 -34.23
C LYS A 408 6.09 4.79 -32.96
N LEU A 409 5.10 5.16 -32.14
CA LEU A 409 4.80 4.37 -30.94
C LEU A 409 4.24 2.98 -31.28
N LYS A 410 3.45 2.86 -32.35
CA LYS A 410 2.88 1.58 -32.78
C LYS A 410 3.94 0.50 -32.97
N GLU A 411 5.06 0.82 -33.63
CA GLU A 411 6.16 -0.15 -33.82
C GLU A 411 6.69 -0.69 -32.49
N ARG A 412 6.81 0.18 -31.47
CA ARG A 412 7.22 -0.22 -30.12
C ARG A 412 6.15 -1.05 -29.42
N ILE A 413 4.88 -0.72 -29.58
CA ILE A 413 3.76 -1.43 -28.94
C ILE A 413 3.55 -2.81 -29.56
N ASP A 414 3.79 -2.98 -30.86
CA ASP A 414 3.61 -4.26 -31.55
C ASP A 414 4.53 -5.37 -30.97
N THR A 415 5.63 -5.01 -30.31
CA THR A 415 6.54 -5.96 -29.63
C THR A 415 6.57 -5.81 -28.11
N ILE A 416 5.58 -5.14 -27.50
CA ILE A 416 5.59 -4.85 -26.05
C ILE A 416 5.53 -6.13 -25.19
N GLU A 417 4.83 -7.17 -25.65
CA GLU A 417 4.64 -8.42 -24.89
C GLU A 417 5.94 -9.20 -24.64
N ASP A 418 6.95 -9.07 -25.51
CA ASP A 418 8.26 -9.69 -25.28
C ASP A 418 8.99 -9.01 -24.12
N ARG A 419 8.98 -7.66 -24.10
CA ARG A 419 9.60 -6.88 -23.02
C ARG A 419 8.84 -7.02 -21.71
N ILE A 420 7.51 -7.10 -21.74
CA ILE A 420 6.71 -7.38 -20.54
C ILE A 420 7.14 -8.72 -19.92
N ARG A 421 7.18 -9.79 -20.72
CA ARG A 421 7.59 -11.12 -20.24
C ARG A 421 9.02 -11.14 -19.71
N GLU A 422 9.94 -10.40 -20.35
CA GLU A 422 11.31 -10.27 -19.88
C GLU A 422 11.39 -9.64 -18.49
N HIS A 423 10.70 -8.51 -18.27
CA HIS A 423 10.66 -7.83 -16.98
C HIS A 423 9.96 -8.67 -15.90
N GLU A 424 8.85 -9.34 -16.24
CA GLU A 424 8.15 -10.27 -15.33
C GLU A 424 9.07 -11.41 -14.89
N ALA A 425 9.78 -12.04 -15.84
CA ALA A 425 10.73 -13.12 -15.54
C ALA A 425 11.91 -12.64 -14.69
N ALA A 426 12.44 -11.44 -14.95
CA ALA A 426 13.50 -10.84 -14.16
C ALA A 426 13.04 -10.53 -12.72
N ALA A 427 11.83 -10.00 -12.54
CA ALA A 427 11.25 -9.75 -11.22
C ALA A 427 11.00 -11.05 -10.44
N ALA A 428 10.54 -12.10 -11.11
CA ALA A 428 10.28 -13.42 -10.50
C ALA A 428 11.57 -14.06 -9.95
N LYS A 429 12.71 -13.93 -10.65
CA LYS A 429 14.00 -14.45 -10.17
C LYS A 429 14.45 -13.81 -8.86
N ILE A 430 14.27 -12.49 -8.73
CA ILE A 430 14.62 -11.78 -7.49
C ILE A 430 13.63 -12.15 -6.38
N GLU A 431 12.35 -12.32 -6.70
CA GLU A 431 11.35 -12.82 -5.76
C GLU A 431 11.71 -14.22 -5.21
N ASP A 432 12.22 -15.13 -6.04
CA ASP A 432 12.71 -16.43 -5.58
C ASP A 432 13.88 -16.28 -4.57
N GLU A 433 14.81 -15.35 -4.80
CA GLU A 433 15.90 -15.04 -3.84
C GLU A 433 15.34 -14.46 -2.52
N ILE A 434 14.30 -13.64 -2.59
CA ILE A 434 13.60 -13.12 -1.41
C ILE A 434 13.03 -14.27 -0.57
N PHE A 435 12.32 -15.23 -1.18
CA PHE A 435 11.74 -16.37 -0.45
C PHE A 435 12.77 -17.36 0.07
N GLN A 436 13.94 -17.45 -0.55
CA GLN A 436 15.06 -18.21 0.02
C GLN A 436 15.66 -17.49 1.24
N THR A 437 15.72 -16.16 1.20
CA THR A 437 16.35 -15.34 2.24
C THR A 437 15.44 -15.10 3.44
N ASN A 438 14.12 -15.02 3.26
CA ASN A 438 13.18 -14.58 4.29
C ASN A 438 12.82 -15.65 5.35
N GLN A 439 13.35 -16.88 5.22
CA GLN A 439 13.05 -17.97 6.16
C GLN A 439 13.75 -17.73 7.51
N PRO A 440 13.00 -17.54 8.63
CA PRO A 440 13.61 -17.37 9.94
C PRO A 440 14.44 -18.60 10.32
N LYS A 441 15.66 -18.36 10.81
CA LYS A 441 16.56 -19.42 11.27
C LYS A 441 16.47 -19.54 12.80
N PRO A 442 16.67 -20.74 13.38
CA PRO A 442 16.91 -20.86 14.81
C PRO A 442 18.11 -20.00 15.22
N ARG A 443 17.93 -19.17 16.26
CA ARG A 443 18.93 -18.24 16.77
C ARG A 443 19.27 -18.59 18.21
N THR A 444 20.55 -18.59 18.54
CA THR A 444 21.01 -18.85 19.90
C THR A 444 21.07 -17.54 20.68
N TYR A 445 20.24 -17.40 21.71
CA TYR A 445 20.26 -16.28 22.64
C TYR A 445 21.12 -16.65 23.84
N VAL A 446 22.05 -15.77 24.23
CA VAL A 446 22.84 -15.91 25.45
C VAL A 446 22.83 -14.59 26.21
N LEU A 447 22.40 -14.64 27.46
CA LEU A 447 22.57 -13.59 28.45
C LEU A 447 23.63 -14.01 29.44
N GLU A 448 24.67 -13.18 29.59
CA GLU A 448 25.80 -13.44 30.46
C GLU A 448 26.13 -12.19 31.27
N ARG A 449 26.33 -12.34 32.58
CA ARG A 449 26.71 -11.24 33.45
C ARG A 449 28.13 -10.76 33.11
N ILE A 450 28.30 -9.44 32.95
CA ILE A 450 29.57 -8.84 32.51
C ILE A 450 30.36 -8.13 33.60
N GLU A 451 29.75 -7.88 34.76
CA GLU A 451 30.42 -7.23 35.89
C GLU A 451 29.96 -7.80 37.25
N SER A 452 30.97 -8.04 38.09
CA SER A 452 30.99 -8.26 39.56
C SER A 452 30.11 -7.34 40.37
#